data_AF-A0A9E2GE11-F1
#
_entry.id   AF-A0A9E2GE11-F1
#
_cell.length_a   1.000
_cell.length_b   1.000
_cell.length_c   1.000
_cell.angle_alpha   90.00
_cell.angle_beta   90.00
_cell.angle_gamma   90.00
#
_symmetry.space_group_name_H-M   'P 1'
#
loop_
_entity.id
_entity.type
_entity.pdbx_description
1 polymer ?
#
loop_
_entity_poly.entity_id
_entity_poly.type
_entity_poly.pdbx_seq_one_letter_code
_entity_poly.pdbx_strand_id
1 'polypeptide(L)' 'MIKDPFCETYFPKRNGVHLLVDGKDLYFCSTECRDKFIASQQKEST' A
#
# COMPACT_ATOMS: atom_id res chain seq x y z
N MET A 1 3.51 -14.44 4.95
CA MET A 1 2.70 -13.70 3.96
C MET A 1 2.23 -12.42 4.63
N ILE A 2 2.10 -11.33 3.89
CA ILE A 2 1.66 -10.03 4.42
C ILE A 2 0.33 -9.65 3.76
N LYS A 3 -0.44 -8.79 4.43
CA LYS A 3 -1.74 -8.34 3.97
C LYS A 3 -1.63 -6.96 3.33
N ASP A 4 -2.20 -6.80 2.16
CA ASP A 4 -2.30 -5.50 1.49
C ASP A 4 -3.25 -4.59 2.30
N PRO A 5 -2.85 -3.37 2.68
CA PRO A 5 -3.67 -2.49 3.49
C PRO A 5 -4.83 -1.85 2.71
N PHE A 6 -4.83 -1.94 1.37
CA PHE A 6 -5.85 -1.39 0.49
C PHE A 6 -6.88 -2.44 0.04
N CYS A 7 -6.43 -3.57 -0.51
CA CYS A 7 -7.31 -4.62 -1.03
C CYS A 7 -7.43 -5.85 -0.11
N GLU A 8 -6.72 -5.85 1.02
CA GLU A 8 -6.80 -6.90 2.05
C GLU A 8 -6.34 -8.31 1.61
N THR A 9 -5.71 -8.41 0.43
CA THR A 9 -5.16 -9.67 -0.09
C THR A 9 -3.88 -10.08 0.65
N TYR A 10 -3.72 -11.39 0.87
CA TYR A 10 -2.48 -11.97 1.36
C TYR A 10 -1.53 -12.29 0.21
N PHE A 11 -0.32 -11.76 0.27
CA PHE A 11 0.70 -11.97 -0.75
C PHE A 11 2.10 -12.13 -0.12
N PRO A 12 3.07 -12.71 -0.85
CA PRO A 12 4.44 -12.83 -0.35
C PRO A 12 5.16 -11.47 -0.42
N LYS A 13 5.75 -11.03 0.69
CA LYS A 13 6.44 -9.72 0.83
C LYS A 13 7.46 -9.43 -0.28
N ARG A 14 8.17 -10.46 -0.76
CA ARG A 14 9.15 -10.37 -1.87
C ARG A 14 8.56 -9.90 -3.20
N ASN A 15 7.25 -10.10 -3.41
CA ASN A 15 6.54 -9.63 -4.60
C ASN A 15 5.80 -8.32 -4.32
N GLY A 16 5.93 -7.78 -3.11
CA GLY A 16 5.25 -6.59 -2.67
C GLY A 16 5.88 -5.32 -3.20
N VAL A 17 5.04 -4.35 -3.49
CA VAL A 17 5.47 -2.98 -3.80
C VAL A 17 5.59 -2.20 -2.50
N HIS A 18 6.79 -1.71 -2.23
CA HIS A 18 7.09 -0.93 -1.04
C HIS A 18 6.73 0.56 -1.23
N LEU A 19 6.20 1.19 -0.18
CA LEU A 19 5.92 2.61 -0.10
C LEU A 19 6.21 3.11 1.31
N LEU A 20 6.91 4.23 1.43
CA LEU A 20 7.11 4.93 2.69
C LEU A 20 6.07 6.06 2.82
N VAL A 21 5.20 5.98 3.82
CA VAL A 21 4.19 7.02 4.13
C VAL A 21 4.30 7.37 5.62
N ASP A 22 4.46 8.64 5.96
CA ASP A 22 4.60 9.10 7.36
C ASP A 22 5.66 8.33 8.17
N GLY A 23 6.78 7.97 7.51
CA GLY A 23 7.85 7.18 8.13
C GLY A 23 7.51 5.70 8.39
N LYS A 24 6.37 5.21 7.88
CA LYS A 24 5.96 3.80 7.95
C LYS A 24 6.15 3.11 6.61
N ASP A 25 6.78 1.95 6.64
CA ASP A 25 6.91 1.07 5.49
C ASP A 25 5.61 0.29 5.25
N LEU A 26 4.90 0.66 4.20
CA LEU A 26 3.73 -0.06 3.70
C LEU A 26 4.10 -0.94 2.49
N TYR A 27 3.39 -2.04 2.34
CA TYR A 27 3.61 -3.00 1.27
C TYR A 27 2.28 -3.34 0.60
N PHE A 28 2.29 -3.32 -0.73
CA PHE A 28 1.10 -3.55 -1.55
C PHE A 28 1.30 -4.75 -2.47
N CYS A 29 0.22 -5.45 -2.79
CA CYS A 29 0.25 -6.62 -3.66
C CYS A 29 0.62 -6.25 -5.11
N SER A 30 0.33 -5.01 -5.51
CA SER A 30 0.54 -4.47 -6.86
C SER A 30 0.75 -2.96 -6.81
N THR A 31 1.38 -2.41 -7.86
CA THR A 31 1.53 -0.95 -8.02
C THR A 31 0.19 -0.23 -8.05
N GLU A 32 -0.82 -0.82 -8.69
CA GLU A 32 -2.18 -0.24 -8.74
C GLU A 32 -2.79 -0.04 -7.33
N CYS A 33 -2.62 -0.99 -6.41
CA CYS A 33 -3.13 -0.85 -5.03
C CYS A 33 -2.39 0.26 -4.28
N ARG A 34 -1.07 0.38 -4.49
CA ARG A 34 -0.27 1.49 -3.96
C ARG A 34 -0.75 2.83 -4.48
N ASP A 35 -0.94 2.96 -5.79
CA ASP A 35 -1.32 4.24 -6.41
C ASP A 35 -2.75 4.65 -5.99
N LYS A 36 -3.69 3.70 -5.90
CA LYS A 36 -5.03 3.93 -5.33
C LYS A 36 -4.98 4.35 -3.86
N PHE A 37 -4.13 3.70 -3.06
CA PHE A 37 -3.93 4.07 -1.66
C PHE A 37 -3.40 5.50 -1.51
N ILE A 38 -2.37 5.87 -2.29
CA ILE A 38 -1.84 7.24 -2.31
C ILE A 38 -2.94 8.22 -2.68
N ALA A 39 -3.68 7.97 -3.78
CA ALA A 39 -4.75 8.84 -4.25
C ALA A 39 -5.88 9.04 -3.22
N SER A 40 -6.19 8.00 -2.42
CA SER A 40 -7.14 8.11 -1.31
C SER A 40 -6.58 8.93 -0.15
N GLN A 41 -5.30 8.75 0.22
CA GLN A 41 -4.66 9.50 1.31
C GLN A 41 -4.52 11.00 1.01
N GLN A 42 -4.35 11.41 -0.26
CA GLN A 42 -4.21 12.83 -0.62
C GLN A 42 -5.51 13.64 -0.40
N LYS A 43 -6.65 12.98 -0.20
CA LYS A 43 -7.94 13.64 0.03
C LYS A 43 -8.22 13.97 1.50
N GLU A 44 -7.44 13.45 2.45
CA GLU A 44 -7.68 13.60 3.89
C GLU A 44 -6.69 14.56 4.58
N SER A 45 -6.23 15.59 3.84
CA SER A 45 -5.41 16.68 4.39
C SER A 45 -5.93 18.08 4.03
N THR A 46 -7.24 18.21 3.75
CA THR A 46 -7.94 19.50 3.65
C THR A 46 -8.88 19.70 4.83
#